data_AF-A0A935T8E9-F1
#
_entry.id   AF-A0A935T8E9-F1
#
_cell.length_a   1.000
_cell.length_b   1.000
_cell.length_c   1.000
_cell.angle_alpha   90.00
_cell.angle_beta   90.00
_cell.angle_gamma   90.00
#
_symmetry.space_group_name_H-M   'P 1'
#
loop_
_entity.id
_entity.type
_entity.pdbx_description
1 polymer ?
#
loop_
_entity_poly.entity_id
_entity_poly.type
_entity_poly.pdbx_seq_one_letter_code
_entity_poly.pdbx_strand_id
1 'polypeptide(L)'
;MTAGDSRAAKAVYGKSKIYLELDGLPLVAHVVRTLQAVPEVDAVWVVGDLAKLEQAFASPALRASLTKPLRLVPQQRDLISNAWETYRRVLTDDERAGRDPGPADLDREILYLSGDLPLATPQEISAFVQAAQARVVAGEADYVLGLCPADALEVFRSNAPGEPGIEVAYFNTRDGRYRQNNLHYARPARIGRLDRIEEMYEHRHQRRFWNMFKLAVRLLLSRVGGLKIAVLFGVMHLAGVADRSGRRRLARWLGRLVTLEINRRTIAKLLDTKFALVVTESGGCALDIDTEAEYDAMKARHAEWLKDQRARSERLFGALPATATRSDA
;
A
#
# COMPACT_ATOMS: atom_id res chain seq x y z
N MET A 1 -5.33 -4.96 -4.51
CA MET A 1 -5.22 -4.05 -5.68
C MET A 1 -4.08 -4.54 -6.56
N THR A 2 -4.26 -4.59 -7.88
CA THR A 2 -3.13 -4.71 -8.81
C THR A 2 -3.07 -3.48 -9.71
N ALA A 3 -1.85 -2.98 -9.90
CA ALA A 3 -1.53 -2.04 -10.97
C ALA A 3 -1.10 -2.88 -12.16
N GLY A 4 -2.04 -3.15 -13.08
CA GLY A 4 -1.76 -4.00 -14.22
C GLY A 4 -1.18 -3.27 -15.43
N ASP A 5 -1.00 -4.05 -16.49
CA ASP A 5 -0.13 -3.85 -17.66
C ASP A 5 -0.49 -2.66 -18.59
N SER A 6 -1.30 -1.69 -18.17
CA SER A 6 -1.73 -0.55 -19.00
C SER A 6 -0.90 0.72 -18.74
N ARG A 7 -0.25 1.24 -19.81
CA ARG A 7 0.51 2.51 -20.03
C ARG A 7 1.47 3.05 -18.95
N ALA A 8 1.36 2.68 -17.68
CA ALA A 8 2.12 3.22 -16.55
C ALA A 8 2.74 2.13 -15.64
N ALA A 9 2.36 0.86 -15.78
CA ALA A 9 3.02 -0.24 -15.08
C ALA A 9 4.42 -0.48 -15.64
N LYS A 10 5.43 -0.33 -14.78
CA LYS A 10 6.80 -0.64 -15.14
C LYS A 10 6.99 -2.15 -15.13
N ALA A 11 7.15 -2.74 -16.30
CA ALA A 11 7.51 -4.14 -16.42
C ALA A 11 8.89 -4.38 -15.79
N VAL A 12 9.03 -5.51 -15.12
CA VAL A 12 10.29 -6.02 -14.60
C VAL A 12 10.55 -7.31 -15.36
N TYR A 13 11.67 -7.40 -16.10
CA TYR A 13 11.91 -8.46 -17.08
C TYR A 13 10.77 -8.64 -18.10
N GLY A 14 10.11 -7.54 -18.51
CA GLY A 14 9.02 -7.60 -19.48
C GLY A 14 7.71 -8.21 -18.94
N LYS A 15 7.62 -8.51 -17.64
CA LYS A 15 6.42 -9.04 -16.98
C LYS A 15 5.82 -8.03 -16.01
N SER A 16 4.51 -8.15 -15.78
CA SER A 16 3.85 -7.49 -14.64
C SER A 16 4.46 -7.98 -13.35
N LYS A 17 4.78 -7.06 -12.44
CA LYS A 17 5.48 -7.35 -11.17
C LYS A 17 4.78 -8.40 -10.34
N ILE A 18 3.45 -8.32 -10.25
CA ILE A 18 2.61 -9.23 -9.45
C ILE A 18 2.70 -10.71 -9.88
N TYR A 19 3.14 -10.96 -11.13
CA TYR A 19 3.29 -12.31 -11.70
C TYR A 19 4.74 -12.80 -11.71
N LEU A 20 5.68 -12.02 -11.16
CA LEU A 20 7.03 -12.51 -10.92
C LEU A 20 6.99 -13.64 -9.89
N GLU A 21 7.86 -14.62 -10.06
CA GLU A 21 7.86 -15.84 -9.24
C GLU A 21 8.92 -15.77 -8.15
N LEU A 22 8.51 -16.06 -6.93
CA LEU A 22 9.36 -16.15 -5.77
C LEU A 22 9.05 -17.47 -5.07
N ASP A 23 10.06 -18.30 -4.79
CA ASP A 23 9.89 -19.63 -4.19
C ASP A 23 8.78 -20.48 -4.85
N GLY A 24 8.72 -20.47 -6.18
CA GLY A 24 7.77 -21.26 -6.97
C GLY A 24 6.32 -20.75 -6.96
N LEU A 25 6.06 -19.56 -6.41
CA LEU A 25 4.74 -18.92 -6.40
C LEU A 25 4.82 -17.49 -6.96
N PRO A 26 3.81 -17.03 -7.71
CA PRO A 26 3.70 -15.62 -8.10
C PRO A 26 3.63 -14.70 -6.87
N LEU A 27 4.17 -13.48 -6.94
CA LEU A 27 4.11 -12.51 -5.83
C LEU A 27 2.69 -12.30 -5.31
N VAL A 28 1.70 -12.21 -6.20
CA VAL A 28 0.29 -12.07 -5.83
C VAL A 28 -0.21 -13.24 -4.99
N ALA A 29 0.29 -14.46 -5.23
CA ALA A 29 -0.08 -15.63 -4.45
C ALA A 29 0.51 -15.58 -3.02
N HIS A 30 1.72 -15.03 -2.85
CA HIS A 30 2.28 -14.78 -1.51
C HIS A 30 1.42 -13.81 -0.71
N VAL A 31 1.04 -12.67 -1.32
CA VAL A 31 0.18 -11.68 -0.66
C VAL A 31 -1.18 -12.26 -0.29
N VAL A 32 -1.82 -13.01 -1.21
CA VAL A 32 -3.10 -13.68 -0.92
C VAL A 32 -2.94 -14.64 0.25
N ARG A 33 -1.92 -15.51 0.26
CA ARG A 33 -1.67 -16.44 1.38
C ARG A 33 -1.46 -15.72 2.70
N THR A 34 -0.76 -14.58 2.70
CA THR A 34 -0.61 -13.75 3.90
C THR A 34 -1.98 -13.24 4.38
N LEU A 35 -2.83 -12.71 3.49
CA LEU A 35 -4.17 -12.21 3.84
C LEU A 35 -5.09 -13.30 4.38
N GLN A 36 -4.96 -14.54 3.89
CA GLN A 36 -5.72 -15.69 4.39
C GLN A 36 -5.51 -15.92 5.90
N ALA A 37 -4.32 -15.57 6.41
CA ALA A 37 -3.97 -15.72 7.83
C ALA A 37 -4.29 -14.50 8.70
N VAL A 38 -4.75 -13.37 8.12
CA VAL A 38 -5.09 -12.16 8.88
C VAL A 38 -6.49 -12.30 9.48
N PRO A 39 -6.70 -12.27 10.81
CA PRO A 39 -7.99 -12.54 11.43
C PRO A 39 -9.14 -11.64 10.95
N GLU A 40 -8.84 -10.36 10.72
CA GLU A 40 -9.82 -9.33 10.37
C GLU A 40 -10.24 -9.36 8.89
N VAL A 41 -9.61 -10.20 8.06
CA VAL A 41 -9.95 -10.34 6.64
C VAL A 41 -10.98 -11.46 6.48
N ASP A 42 -12.16 -11.14 5.95
CA ASP A 42 -13.21 -12.14 5.70
C ASP A 42 -13.09 -12.78 4.31
N ALA A 43 -12.71 -12.01 3.30
CA ALA A 43 -12.56 -12.45 1.92
C ALA A 43 -11.46 -11.66 1.21
N VAL A 44 -10.83 -12.27 0.22
CA VAL A 44 -9.74 -11.66 -0.56
C VAL A 44 -10.20 -11.46 -2.00
N TRP A 45 -10.19 -10.21 -2.45
CA TRP A 45 -10.54 -9.83 -3.82
C TRP A 45 -9.27 -9.39 -4.57
N VAL A 46 -8.94 -10.10 -5.64
CA VAL A 46 -7.76 -9.83 -6.47
C VAL A 46 -8.20 -9.32 -7.82
N VAL A 47 -7.87 -8.05 -8.07
CA VAL A 47 -8.09 -7.41 -9.36
C VAL A 47 -6.93 -7.75 -10.28
N GLY A 48 -7.10 -7.91 -11.59
CA GLY A 48 -5.99 -8.11 -12.53
C GLY A 48 -6.43 -8.67 -13.88
N ASP A 49 -5.46 -9.03 -14.72
CA ASP A 49 -5.73 -9.80 -15.94
C ASP A 49 -6.29 -11.17 -15.52
N LEU A 50 -7.57 -11.41 -15.80
CA LEU A 50 -8.29 -12.56 -15.26
C LEU A 50 -7.67 -13.89 -15.68
N ALA A 51 -7.26 -14.02 -16.95
CA ALA A 51 -6.65 -15.24 -17.44
C ALA A 51 -5.29 -15.51 -16.76
N LYS A 52 -4.47 -14.46 -16.58
CA LYS A 52 -3.19 -14.59 -15.87
C LYS A 52 -3.39 -14.87 -14.37
N LEU A 53 -4.41 -14.28 -13.75
CA LEU A 53 -4.76 -14.57 -12.36
C LEU A 53 -5.24 -16.01 -12.19
N GLU A 54 -6.14 -16.48 -13.05
CA GLU A 54 -6.61 -17.86 -13.03
C GLU A 54 -5.44 -18.85 -13.16
N GLN A 55 -4.49 -18.56 -14.05
CA GLN A 55 -3.25 -19.33 -14.19
C GLN A 55 -2.37 -19.27 -12.92
N ALA A 56 -2.16 -18.07 -12.36
CA ALA A 56 -1.37 -17.87 -11.15
C ALA A 56 -1.94 -18.63 -9.94
N PHE A 57 -3.26 -18.80 -9.90
CA PHE A 57 -3.98 -19.53 -8.85
C PHE A 57 -4.45 -20.93 -9.30
N ALA A 58 -3.93 -21.48 -10.40
CA ALA A 58 -4.36 -22.79 -10.93
C ALA A 58 -3.82 -23.97 -10.11
N SER A 59 -2.72 -23.78 -9.36
CA SER A 59 -2.09 -24.85 -8.57
C SER A 59 -3.06 -25.45 -7.54
N PRO A 60 -3.34 -26.76 -7.57
CA PRO A 60 -4.22 -27.41 -6.59
C PRO A 60 -3.71 -27.28 -5.16
N ALA A 61 -2.39 -27.39 -4.96
CA ALA A 61 -1.77 -27.24 -3.64
C ALA A 61 -1.94 -25.82 -3.08
N LEU A 62 -1.84 -24.81 -3.95
CA LEU A 62 -2.12 -23.43 -3.56
C LEU A 62 -3.59 -23.27 -3.16
N ARG A 63 -4.54 -23.72 -4.00
CA ARG A 63 -5.97 -23.61 -3.71
C ARG A 63 -6.37 -24.33 -2.42
N ALA A 64 -5.82 -25.52 -2.18
CA ALA A 64 -6.07 -26.29 -0.96
C ALA A 64 -5.53 -25.59 0.30
N SER A 65 -4.58 -24.65 0.17
CA SER A 65 -4.05 -23.87 1.29
C SER A 65 -4.89 -22.64 1.66
N LEU A 66 -5.88 -22.27 0.84
CA LEU A 66 -6.73 -21.11 1.07
C LEU A 66 -7.98 -21.52 1.85
N THR A 67 -8.30 -20.80 2.92
CA THR A 67 -9.42 -21.12 3.84
C THR A 67 -10.57 -20.11 3.75
N LYS A 68 -10.31 -18.93 3.21
CA LYS A 68 -11.24 -17.82 3.05
C LYS A 68 -11.55 -17.59 1.58
N PRO A 69 -12.75 -17.09 1.24
CA PRO A 69 -13.13 -16.81 -0.14
C PRO A 69 -12.07 -15.99 -0.87
N LEU A 70 -11.61 -16.51 -2.01
CA LEU A 70 -10.79 -15.80 -2.98
C LEU A 70 -11.66 -15.47 -4.19
N ARG A 71 -11.73 -14.20 -4.55
CA ARG A 71 -12.49 -13.69 -5.69
C ARG A 71 -11.54 -13.04 -6.69
N LEU A 72 -11.55 -13.50 -7.94
CA LEU A 72 -10.70 -12.96 -9.00
C LEU A 72 -11.55 -12.05 -9.89
N VAL A 73 -11.14 -10.80 -10.09
CA VAL A 73 -11.92 -9.83 -10.86
C VAL A 73 -11.08 -9.14 -11.93
N PRO A 74 -11.65 -8.88 -13.12
CA PRO A 74 -10.96 -8.23 -14.22
C PRO A 74 -10.50 -6.82 -13.86
N GLN A 75 -9.29 -6.48 -14.31
CA GLN A 75 -8.71 -5.16 -14.22
C GLN A 75 -9.55 -4.11 -14.97
N GLN A 76 -9.68 -2.95 -14.34
CA GLN A 76 -10.24 -1.72 -14.89
C GLN A 76 -9.13 -0.81 -15.44
N ARG A 77 -9.54 0.36 -15.97
CA ARG A 77 -8.65 1.29 -16.67
C ARG A 77 -7.52 1.86 -15.79
N ASP A 78 -7.77 2.03 -14.49
CA ASP A 78 -6.88 2.68 -13.54
C ASP A 78 -7.07 2.12 -12.11
N LEU A 79 -6.24 2.56 -11.16
CA LEU A 79 -6.24 2.08 -9.78
C LEU A 79 -7.53 2.43 -9.01
N ILE A 80 -8.11 3.60 -9.25
CA ILE A 80 -9.33 4.05 -8.58
C ILE A 80 -10.54 3.35 -9.15
N SER A 81 -10.60 3.18 -10.47
CA SER A 81 -11.58 2.31 -11.10
C SER A 81 -11.48 0.88 -10.57
N ASN A 82 -10.26 0.34 -10.39
CA ASN A 82 -10.06 -0.97 -9.76
C ASN A 82 -10.62 -1.00 -8.33
N ALA A 83 -10.28 -0.01 -7.51
CA ALA A 83 -10.72 0.08 -6.12
C ALA A 83 -12.23 0.19 -5.99
N TRP A 84 -12.82 1.09 -6.78
CA TRP A 84 -14.24 1.43 -6.75
C TRP A 84 -15.11 0.30 -7.30
N GLU A 85 -14.78 -0.24 -8.48
CA GLU A 85 -15.56 -1.32 -9.07
C GLU A 85 -15.47 -2.60 -8.23
N THR A 86 -14.31 -2.88 -7.65
CA THR A 86 -14.19 -4.01 -6.70
C THR A 86 -15.01 -3.77 -5.45
N TYR A 87 -15.03 -2.55 -4.91
CA TYR A 87 -15.90 -2.21 -3.79
C TYR A 87 -17.38 -2.45 -4.12
N ARG A 88 -17.85 -2.01 -5.30
CA ARG A 88 -19.23 -2.25 -5.76
C ARG A 88 -19.58 -3.74 -5.83
N ARG A 89 -18.63 -4.60 -6.20
CA ARG A 89 -18.76 -6.06 -6.26
C ARG A 89 -18.72 -6.72 -4.88
N VAL A 90 -17.93 -6.17 -3.95
CA VAL A 90 -17.97 -6.59 -2.55
C VAL A 90 -19.37 -6.35 -1.95
N LEU A 91 -20.06 -5.27 -2.36
CA LEU A 91 -21.41 -4.96 -1.88
C LEU A 91 -22.51 -5.91 -2.36
N THR A 92 -22.23 -6.70 -3.40
CA THR A 92 -23.13 -7.74 -3.95
C THR A 92 -22.63 -9.16 -3.67
N ASP A 93 -21.38 -9.31 -3.22
CA ASP A 93 -20.63 -10.58 -3.22
C ASP A 93 -20.65 -11.30 -4.58
N ASP A 94 -20.59 -10.53 -5.68
CA ASP A 94 -20.59 -11.06 -7.05
C ASP A 94 -19.38 -10.51 -7.85
N GLU A 95 -18.57 -11.41 -8.38
CA GLU A 95 -17.38 -11.10 -9.20
C GLU A 95 -17.70 -10.39 -10.51
N ARG A 96 -18.94 -10.53 -11.01
CA ARG A 96 -19.38 -10.06 -12.33
C ARG A 96 -20.19 -8.78 -12.25
N ALA A 97 -20.95 -8.58 -11.17
CA ALA A 97 -21.88 -7.48 -11.04
C ALA A 97 -21.70 -6.75 -9.72
N GLY A 98 -21.35 -5.46 -9.79
CA GLY A 98 -21.35 -4.56 -8.65
C GLY A 98 -22.61 -3.69 -8.59
N ARG A 99 -22.88 -3.10 -7.43
CA ARG A 99 -23.90 -2.07 -7.24
C ARG A 99 -23.34 -0.82 -6.58
N ASP A 100 -24.03 0.30 -6.76
CA ASP A 100 -23.66 1.53 -6.06
C ASP A 100 -24.00 1.43 -4.56
N PRO A 101 -23.19 2.06 -3.69
CA PRO A 101 -23.45 2.05 -2.25
C PRO A 101 -24.73 2.82 -1.91
N GLY A 102 -25.53 2.23 -1.03
CA GLY A 102 -26.65 2.88 -0.36
C GLY A 102 -26.31 3.30 1.08
N PRO A 103 -27.28 3.83 1.83
CA PRO A 103 -27.07 4.26 3.22
C PRO A 103 -26.53 3.17 4.16
N ALA A 104 -26.88 1.90 3.91
CA ALA A 104 -26.41 0.76 4.70
C ALA A 104 -24.94 0.39 4.45
N ASP A 105 -24.34 0.88 3.35
CA ASP A 105 -22.98 0.53 2.94
C ASP A 105 -21.96 1.60 3.35
N LEU A 106 -22.40 2.73 3.91
CA LEU A 106 -21.51 3.84 4.28
C LEU A 106 -20.38 3.40 5.21
N ASP A 107 -20.66 2.41 6.06
CA ASP A 107 -19.71 1.88 7.03
C ASP A 107 -19.00 0.60 6.57
N ARG A 108 -19.14 0.22 5.30
CA ARG A 108 -18.40 -0.92 4.75
C ARG A 108 -16.91 -0.60 4.70
N GLU A 109 -16.14 -1.34 5.49
CA GLU A 109 -14.70 -1.19 5.63
C GLU A 109 -13.98 -2.09 4.61
N ILE A 110 -12.95 -1.55 3.95
CA ILE A 110 -12.15 -2.24 2.95
C ILE A 110 -10.66 -2.00 3.21
N LEU A 111 -9.90 -3.09 3.28
CA LEU A 111 -8.44 -3.06 3.24
C LEU A 111 -7.98 -3.18 1.78
N TYR A 112 -7.24 -2.17 1.32
CA TYR A 112 -6.56 -2.16 0.03
C TYR A 112 -5.05 -2.23 0.22
N LEU A 113 -4.42 -3.05 -0.63
CA LEU A 113 -2.97 -3.22 -0.69
C LEU A 113 -2.51 -3.68 -2.07
N SER A 114 -1.23 -3.50 -2.39
CA SER A 114 -0.64 -3.97 -3.64
C SER A 114 -0.37 -5.48 -3.62
N GLY A 115 -0.32 -6.10 -4.80
CA GLY A 115 -0.12 -7.54 -4.98
C GLY A 115 1.35 -8.00 -5.04
N ASP A 116 2.29 -7.12 -4.70
CA ASP A 116 3.74 -7.31 -4.87
C ASP A 116 4.50 -7.09 -3.55
N LEU A 117 3.91 -7.52 -2.43
CA LEU A 117 4.44 -7.39 -1.07
C LEU A 117 4.89 -8.74 -0.49
N PRO A 118 5.97 -9.36 -1.00
CA PRO A 118 6.37 -10.72 -0.61
C PRO A 118 6.77 -10.84 0.87
N LEU A 119 7.18 -9.73 1.50
CA LEU A 119 7.58 -9.70 2.91
C LEU A 119 6.47 -9.28 3.87
N ALA A 120 5.25 -9.02 3.37
CA ALA A 120 4.12 -8.71 4.24
C ALA A 120 3.81 -9.89 5.18
N THR A 121 3.62 -9.60 6.46
CA THR A 121 3.27 -10.61 7.46
C THR A 121 1.83 -10.43 7.94
N PRO A 122 1.15 -11.53 8.31
CA PRO A 122 -0.21 -11.44 8.82
C PRO A 122 -0.31 -10.55 10.08
N GLN A 123 0.69 -10.62 10.96
CA GLN A 123 0.79 -9.81 12.18
C GLN A 123 0.86 -8.31 11.88
N GLU A 124 1.69 -7.89 10.91
CA GLU A 124 1.81 -6.47 10.55
C GLU A 124 0.51 -5.93 9.96
N ILE A 125 -0.15 -6.71 9.10
CA ILE A 125 -1.43 -6.32 8.52
C ILE A 125 -2.52 -6.25 9.60
N SER A 126 -2.61 -7.25 10.47
CA SER A 126 -3.58 -7.28 11.58
C SER A 126 -3.39 -6.09 12.51
N ALA A 127 -2.15 -5.80 12.94
CA ALA A 127 -1.84 -4.63 13.78
C ALA A 127 -2.25 -3.31 13.10
N PHE A 128 -2.01 -3.17 11.79
CA PHE A 128 -2.48 -2.01 11.03
C PHE A 128 -4.01 -1.91 11.01
N VAL A 129 -4.71 -3.01 10.72
CA VAL A 129 -6.18 -3.05 10.65
C VAL A 129 -6.79 -2.71 12.00
N GLN A 130 -6.31 -3.29 13.09
CA GLN A 130 -6.80 -2.99 14.45
C GLN A 130 -6.59 -1.52 14.82
N ALA A 131 -5.41 -0.98 14.52
CA ALA A 131 -5.13 0.43 14.73
C ALA A 131 -6.03 1.33 13.88
N ALA A 132 -6.31 0.95 12.63
CA ALA A 132 -7.22 1.68 11.75
C ALA A 132 -8.67 1.63 12.25
N GLN A 133 -9.15 0.45 12.64
CA GLN A 133 -10.48 0.25 13.23
C GLN A 133 -10.66 1.07 14.50
N ALA A 134 -9.67 1.11 15.39
CA ALA A 134 -9.72 1.95 16.59
C ALA A 134 -9.97 3.44 16.25
N ARG A 135 -9.35 3.96 15.18
CA ARG A 135 -9.59 5.34 14.70
C ARG A 135 -10.98 5.51 14.11
N VAL A 136 -11.48 4.51 13.40
CA VAL A 136 -12.83 4.52 12.82
C VAL A 136 -13.89 4.52 13.93
N VAL A 137 -13.75 3.62 14.91
CA VAL A 137 -14.65 3.51 16.08
C VAL A 137 -14.64 4.80 16.92
N ALA A 138 -13.47 5.42 17.09
CA ALA A 138 -13.35 6.73 17.75
C ALA A 138 -13.94 7.90 16.93
N GLY A 139 -14.43 7.65 15.71
CA GLY A 139 -14.96 8.67 14.82
C GLY A 139 -13.91 9.63 14.26
N GLU A 140 -12.63 9.26 14.32
CA GLU A 140 -11.48 10.07 13.90
C GLU A 140 -11.11 9.88 12.43
N ALA A 141 -11.48 8.75 11.83
CA ALA A 141 -11.09 8.40 10.46
C ALA A 141 -12.20 7.67 9.67
N ASP A 142 -12.20 7.92 8.37
CA ASP A 142 -12.89 7.17 7.32
C ASP A 142 -11.86 6.54 6.37
N TYR A 143 -10.65 7.10 6.29
CA TYR A 143 -9.53 6.60 5.50
C TYR A 143 -8.23 6.69 6.31
N VAL A 144 -7.56 5.55 6.47
CA VAL A 144 -6.27 5.40 7.15
C VAL A 144 -5.22 4.94 6.15
N LEU A 145 -4.09 5.63 6.13
CA LEU A 145 -2.92 5.27 5.33
C LEU A 145 -1.79 4.79 6.24
N GLY A 146 -1.15 3.69 5.86
CA GLY A 146 -0.03 3.15 6.60
C GLY A 146 1.31 3.80 6.25
N LEU A 147 2.16 3.92 7.27
CA LEU A 147 3.53 4.41 7.20
C LEU A 147 4.47 3.39 7.83
N CYS A 148 5.72 3.40 7.39
CA CYS A 148 6.81 2.62 7.96
C CYS A 148 7.94 3.55 8.36
N PRO A 149 8.49 3.44 9.57
CA PRO A 149 9.66 4.22 9.96
C PRO A 149 10.91 3.69 9.26
N ALA A 150 11.92 4.55 9.09
CA ALA A 150 13.08 4.21 8.26
C ALA A 150 14.00 3.14 8.86
N ASP A 151 14.09 3.09 10.18
CA ASP A 151 14.84 2.08 10.96
C ASP A 151 14.31 0.66 10.72
N ALA A 152 13.00 0.51 10.52
CA ALA A 152 12.39 -0.77 10.17
C ALA A 152 12.86 -1.30 8.80
N LEU A 153 13.32 -0.42 7.91
CA LEU A 153 13.75 -0.76 6.56
C LEU A 153 15.27 -0.86 6.39
N GLU A 154 16.06 -0.54 7.43
CA GLU A 154 17.53 -0.58 7.33
C GLU A 154 18.06 -1.99 7.09
N VAL A 155 17.39 -3.02 7.61
CA VAL A 155 17.78 -4.43 7.48
C VAL A 155 17.75 -4.95 6.04
N PHE A 156 16.98 -4.29 5.16
CA PHE A 156 16.82 -4.70 3.76
C PHE A 156 17.80 -4.00 2.81
N ARG A 157 18.64 -3.10 3.33
CA ARG A 157 19.62 -2.37 2.52
C ARG A 157 20.85 -3.23 2.24
N SER A 158 21.55 -2.91 1.16
CA SER A 158 22.87 -3.47 0.90
C SER A 158 23.86 -2.95 1.96
N ASN A 159 24.63 -3.84 2.60
CA ASN A 159 25.66 -3.41 3.55
C ASN A 159 26.96 -3.01 2.84
N ALA A 160 27.23 -3.58 1.66
CA ALA A 160 28.38 -3.25 0.83
C ALA A 160 28.01 -3.12 -0.68
N PRO A 161 28.83 -2.43 -1.49
CA PRO A 161 28.66 -2.38 -2.94
C PRO A 161 28.66 -3.79 -3.55
N GLY A 162 27.65 -4.09 -4.36
CA GLY A 162 27.48 -5.40 -5.00
C GLY A 162 26.71 -6.43 -4.15
N GLU A 163 26.38 -6.13 -2.89
CA GLU A 163 25.49 -6.98 -2.11
C GLU A 163 24.02 -6.75 -2.47
N PRO A 164 23.19 -7.82 -2.49
CA PRO A 164 21.76 -7.67 -2.74
C PRO A 164 21.07 -6.90 -1.61
N GLY A 165 20.35 -5.84 -1.99
CA GLY A 165 19.58 -5.01 -1.08
C GLY A 165 18.65 -4.06 -1.82
N ILE A 166 17.73 -3.45 -1.06
CA ILE A 166 16.67 -2.58 -1.56
C ILE A 166 16.85 -1.18 -0.99
N GLU A 167 17.03 -0.20 -1.88
CA GLU A 167 17.16 1.21 -1.52
C GLU A 167 15.83 1.93 -1.75
N VAL A 168 15.17 2.32 -0.67
CA VAL A 168 13.87 2.99 -0.73
C VAL A 168 13.97 4.50 -0.57
N ALA A 169 13.01 5.21 -1.14
CA ALA A 169 12.83 6.63 -0.91
C ALA A 169 12.04 6.89 0.38
N TYR A 170 12.52 7.86 1.17
CA TYR A 170 11.87 8.33 2.39
C TYR A 170 11.42 9.78 2.23
N PHE A 171 10.42 10.16 3.02
CA PHE A 171 10.11 11.55 3.28
C PHE A 171 10.47 11.88 4.74
N ASN A 172 11.00 13.09 4.94
CA ASN A 172 11.45 13.56 6.24
C ASN A 172 10.43 14.58 6.76
N THR A 173 9.91 14.33 7.96
CA THR A 173 9.08 15.26 8.72
C THR A 173 9.77 15.59 10.04
N ARG A 174 9.20 16.55 10.78
CA ARG A 174 9.61 16.84 12.15
C ARG A 174 9.43 15.64 13.07
N ASP A 175 8.40 14.82 12.80
CA ASP A 175 8.02 13.70 13.65
C ASP A 175 8.86 12.44 13.37
N GLY A 176 9.55 12.39 12.22
CA GLY A 176 10.44 11.28 11.90
C GLY A 176 10.76 11.16 10.42
N ARG A 177 11.41 10.05 10.06
CA ARG A 177 11.74 9.68 8.68
C ARG A 177 10.93 8.44 8.33
N TYR A 178 10.06 8.57 7.33
CA TYR A 178 9.07 7.56 7.02
C TYR A 178 9.03 7.23 5.53
N ARG A 179 8.55 6.04 5.24
CA ARG A 179 8.09 5.60 3.92
C ARG A 179 6.59 5.33 4.02
N GLN A 180 5.84 5.69 2.98
CA GLN A 180 4.45 5.25 2.87
C GLN A 180 4.46 3.74 2.63
N ASN A 181 3.77 2.97 3.47
CA ASN A 181 3.60 1.55 3.21
C ASN A 181 2.44 1.32 2.22
N ASN A 182 2.25 0.09 1.76
CA ASN A 182 1.22 -0.22 0.78
C ASN A 182 -0.14 -0.59 1.41
N LEU A 183 -0.39 -0.25 2.68
CA LEU A 183 -1.64 -0.53 3.37
C LEU A 183 -2.56 0.71 3.40
N HIS A 184 -3.79 0.49 2.99
CA HIS A 184 -4.84 1.51 2.93
C HIS A 184 -6.12 0.92 3.51
N TYR A 185 -6.66 1.51 4.57
CA TYR A 185 -7.92 1.09 5.17
C TYR A 185 -8.97 2.16 4.99
N ALA A 186 -10.11 1.86 4.38
CA ALA A 186 -11.08 2.90 4.06
C ALA A 186 -12.53 2.43 4.22
N ARG A 187 -13.42 3.41 4.45
CA ARG A 187 -14.86 3.35 4.20
C ARG A 187 -15.14 4.08 2.88
N PRO A 188 -15.11 3.40 1.71
CA PRO A 188 -15.04 4.07 0.42
C PRO A 188 -16.21 5.02 0.15
N ALA A 189 -17.42 4.64 0.59
CA ALA A 189 -18.63 5.45 0.44
C ALA A 189 -18.66 6.72 1.32
N ARG A 190 -17.69 6.92 2.23
CA ARG A 190 -17.53 8.15 3.04
C ARG A 190 -16.44 9.08 2.52
N ILE A 191 -15.79 8.75 1.40
CA ILE A 191 -14.77 9.61 0.78
C ILE A 191 -15.48 10.56 -0.20
N GLY A 192 -15.46 11.87 0.09
CA GLY A 192 -16.21 12.84 -0.71
C GLY A 192 -15.66 13.05 -2.13
N ARG A 193 -14.33 13.01 -2.32
CA ARG A 193 -13.68 13.29 -3.61
C ARG A 193 -12.76 12.17 -4.08
N LEU A 194 -13.36 11.04 -4.45
CA LEU A 194 -12.63 9.89 -5.03
C LEU A 194 -11.89 10.23 -6.33
N ASP A 195 -12.46 11.14 -7.14
CA ASP A 195 -11.89 11.68 -8.38
C ASP A 195 -10.50 12.31 -8.18
N ARG A 196 -10.26 12.93 -7.02
CA ARG A 196 -8.96 13.53 -6.70
C ARG A 196 -7.87 12.51 -6.38
N ILE A 197 -8.24 11.29 -5.96
CA ILE A 197 -7.26 10.23 -5.73
C ILE A 197 -6.68 9.76 -7.07
N GLU A 198 -7.50 9.70 -8.14
CA GLU A 198 -7.08 9.33 -9.49
C GLU A 198 -6.03 10.33 -10.02
N GLU A 199 -6.32 11.63 -9.92
CA GLU A 199 -5.39 12.71 -10.31
C GLU A 199 -4.03 12.59 -9.57
N MET A 200 -4.03 12.25 -8.28
CA MET A 200 -2.81 12.06 -7.51
C MET A 200 -1.97 10.87 -8.00
N TYR A 201 -2.61 9.75 -8.36
CA TYR A 201 -1.91 8.56 -8.87
C TYR A 201 -1.40 8.73 -10.30
N GLU A 202 -2.15 9.40 -11.18
CA GLU A 202 -1.66 9.72 -12.53
C GLU A 202 -0.40 10.61 -12.49
N HIS A 203 -0.34 11.54 -11.53
CA HIS A 203 0.84 12.37 -11.30
C HIS A 203 2.03 11.62 -10.67
N ARG A 204 1.83 10.43 -10.05
CA ARG A 204 2.90 9.59 -9.50
C ARG A 204 3.84 9.02 -10.58
N HIS A 205 3.35 8.83 -11.81
CA HIS A 205 4.09 8.17 -12.89
C HIS A 205 4.70 9.11 -13.94
N GLN A 206 4.30 10.39 -14.01
CA GLN A 206 4.77 11.29 -15.07
C GLN A 206 5.90 12.24 -14.62
N ARG A 207 7.06 12.08 -15.27
CA ARG A 207 8.28 12.93 -15.33
C ARG A 207 8.41 14.08 -14.30
N ARG A 208 9.34 13.82 -13.36
CA ARG A 208 9.60 14.39 -12.02
C ARG A 208 9.77 15.91 -11.83
N PHE A 209 9.69 16.80 -12.81
CA PHE A 209 9.93 18.25 -12.56
C PHE A 209 8.80 19.18 -13.04
N TRP A 210 8.37 19.07 -14.29
CA TRP A 210 7.30 19.92 -14.84
C TRP A 210 5.92 19.65 -14.21
N ASN A 211 5.65 18.41 -13.84
CA ASN A 211 4.40 18.06 -13.17
C ASN A 211 4.40 18.44 -11.69
N MET A 212 5.58 18.48 -11.06
CA MET A 212 5.73 19.05 -9.72
C MET A 212 5.43 20.55 -9.73
N PHE A 213 5.90 21.26 -10.77
CA PHE A 213 5.56 22.66 -11.02
C PHE A 213 4.06 22.84 -11.32
N LYS A 214 3.45 22.01 -12.16
CA LYS A 214 1.99 22.06 -12.42
C LYS A 214 1.16 21.76 -11.18
N LEU A 215 1.52 20.75 -10.37
CA LEU A 215 0.82 20.43 -9.13
C LEU A 215 0.98 21.57 -8.11
N ALA A 216 2.18 22.16 -8.00
CA ALA A 216 2.42 23.33 -7.14
C ALA A 216 1.61 24.55 -7.60
N VAL A 217 1.58 24.86 -8.90
CA VAL A 217 0.76 25.93 -9.48
C VAL A 217 -0.74 25.65 -9.31
N ARG A 218 -1.19 24.41 -9.48
CA ARG A 218 -2.60 24.00 -9.30
C ARG A 218 -3.02 24.08 -7.83
N LEU A 219 -2.16 23.64 -6.90
CA LEU A 219 -2.38 23.79 -5.46
C LEU A 219 -2.40 25.26 -5.04
N LEU A 220 -1.50 26.08 -5.62
CA LEU A 220 -1.42 27.54 -5.42
C LEU A 220 -2.65 28.27 -5.96
N LEU A 221 -3.23 27.81 -7.07
CA LEU A 221 -4.45 28.33 -7.68
C LEU A 221 -5.74 27.69 -7.13
N SER A 222 -5.65 26.59 -6.39
CA SER A 222 -6.81 25.93 -5.78
C SER A 222 -7.27 26.66 -4.52
N ARG A 223 -8.58 26.88 -4.39
CA ARG A 223 -9.21 27.49 -3.20
C ARG A 223 -9.00 26.70 -1.90
N VAL A 224 -8.49 25.46 -1.99
CA VAL A 224 -8.38 24.52 -0.86
C VAL A 224 -7.01 24.58 -0.16
N GLY A 225 -5.96 25.06 -0.83
CA GLY A 225 -4.58 24.92 -0.34
C GLY A 225 -3.67 26.14 -0.31
N GLY A 226 -3.86 27.12 -1.19
CA GLY A 226 -3.09 28.37 -1.19
C GLY A 226 -1.56 28.22 -1.27
N LEU A 227 -0.85 29.35 -1.18
CA LEU A 227 0.61 29.44 -1.22
C LEU A 227 1.30 28.57 -0.15
N LYS A 228 0.67 28.41 1.03
CA LYS A 228 1.22 27.65 2.16
C LYS A 228 1.40 26.16 1.83
N ILE A 229 0.43 25.52 1.19
CA ILE A 229 0.53 24.11 0.81
C ILE A 229 1.56 23.93 -0.31
N ALA A 230 1.63 24.86 -1.26
CA ALA A 230 2.66 24.84 -2.30
C ALA A 230 4.08 24.93 -1.70
N VAL A 231 4.29 25.82 -0.73
CA VAL A 231 5.58 25.93 -0.01
C VAL A 231 5.90 24.66 0.77
N LEU A 232 4.96 24.11 1.55
CA LEU A 232 5.17 22.87 2.30
C LEU A 232 5.50 21.69 1.39
N PHE A 233 4.80 21.57 0.27
CA PHE A 233 5.06 20.56 -0.74
C PHE A 233 6.45 20.73 -1.36
N GLY A 234 6.84 21.95 -1.70
CA GLY A 234 8.19 22.27 -2.20
C GLY A 234 9.29 21.90 -1.19
N VAL A 235 9.12 22.27 0.07
CA VAL A 235 10.06 21.92 1.16
C VAL A 235 10.19 20.41 1.31
N MET A 236 9.07 19.67 1.28
CA MET A 236 9.09 18.20 1.36
C MET A 236 9.83 17.56 0.18
N HIS A 237 9.68 18.10 -1.03
CA HIS A 237 10.41 17.62 -2.21
C HIS A 237 11.90 17.92 -2.13
N LEU A 238 12.27 19.12 -1.69
CA LEU A 238 13.66 19.50 -1.46
C LEU A 238 14.30 18.62 -0.38
N ALA A 239 13.56 18.31 0.70
CA ALA A 239 14.00 17.38 1.73
C ALA A 239 14.25 15.98 1.15
N GLY A 240 13.34 15.48 0.30
CA GLY A 240 13.50 14.20 -0.38
C GLY A 240 14.68 14.16 -1.38
N VAL A 241 14.94 15.26 -2.09
CA VAL A 241 16.14 15.37 -2.95
C VAL A 241 17.42 15.38 -2.11
N ALA A 242 17.46 16.17 -1.04
CA ALA A 242 18.60 16.21 -0.13
C ALA A 242 18.89 14.84 0.51
N ASP A 243 17.85 14.10 0.88
CA ASP A 243 17.96 12.74 1.44
C ASP A 243 18.60 11.78 0.44
N ARG A 244 18.11 11.76 -0.82
CA ARG A 244 18.66 10.92 -1.89
C ARG A 244 20.10 11.27 -2.27
N SER A 245 20.52 12.52 -2.11
CA SER A 245 21.91 12.95 -2.32
C SER A 245 22.83 12.68 -1.11
N GLY A 246 22.37 11.92 -0.11
CA GLY A 246 23.15 11.61 1.09
C GLY A 246 23.26 12.76 2.11
N ARG A 247 22.62 13.92 1.85
CA ARG A 247 22.67 15.11 2.72
C ARG A 247 21.62 15.03 3.84
N ARG A 248 21.69 13.97 4.66
CA ARG A 248 20.70 13.66 5.72
C ARG A 248 20.47 14.79 6.73
N ARG A 249 21.50 15.59 7.05
CA ARG A 249 21.35 16.76 7.96
C ARG A 249 20.47 17.84 7.35
N LEU A 250 20.67 18.14 6.07
CA LEU A 250 19.86 19.11 5.33
C LEU A 250 18.42 18.62 5.15
N ALA A 251 18.25 17.33 4.80
CA ALA A 251 16.93 16.70 4.68
C ALA A 251 16.13 16.81 5.99
N ARG A 252 16.76 16.51 7.14
CA ARG A 252 16.14 16.68 8.46
C ARG A 252 15.81 18.13 8.77
N TRP A 253 16.69 19.06 8.45
CA TRP A 253 16.46 20.48 8.69
C TRP A 253 15.24 21.00 7.89
N LEU A 254 15.17 20.68 6.60
CA LEU A 254 14.02 20.99 5.74
C LEU A 254 12.74 20.32 6.27
N GLY A 255 12.84 19.07 6.71
CA GLY A 255 11.72 18.29 7.24
C GLY A 255 11.09 18.89 8.51
N ARG A 256 11.79 19.73 9.28
CA ARG A 256 11.25 20.34 10.51
C ARG A 256 10.02 21.22 10.28
N LEU A 257 9.86 21.74 9.07
CA LEU A 257 8.72 22.59 8.69
C LEU A 257 7.47 21.79 8.36
N VAL A 258 7.60 20.47 8.17
CA VAL A 258 6.51 19.56 7.79
C VAL A 258 6.25 18.60 8.94
N THR A 259 5.00 18.44 9.35
CA THR A 259 4.60 17.45 10.36
C THR A 259 3.61 16.46 9.77
N LEU A 260 3.51 15.27 10.35
CA LEU A 260 2.49 14.29 10.02
C LEU A 260 1.10 14.87 10.22
N GLU A 261 0.89 15.71 11.23
CA GLU A 261 -0.41 16.39 11.44
C GLU A 261 -0.74 17.39 10.33
N ILE A 262 0.25 18.13 9.81
CA ILE A 262 0.07 19.02 8.66
C ILE A 262 -0.29 18.20 7.41
N ASN A 263 0.43 17.09 7.17
CA ASN A 263 0.15 16.19 6.06
C ASN A 263 -1.25 15.59 6.17
N ARG A 264 -1.61 15.08 7.36
CA ARG A 264 -2.93 14.50 7.66
C ARG A 264 -4.06 15.48 7.36
N ARG A 265 -3.99 16.71 7.89
CA ARG A 265 -5.00 17.75 7.64
C ARG A 265 -5.08 18.15 6.16
N THR A 266 -3.94 18.20 5.48
CA THR A 266 -3.87 18.55 4.06
C THR A 266 -4.55 17.48 3.21
N ILE A 267 -4.25 16.21 3.45
CA ILE A 267 -4.86 15.08 2.74
C ILE A 267 -6.36 14.98 3.06
N ALA A 268 -6.76 15.13 4.33
CA ALA A 268 -8.17 15.15 4.74
C ALA A 268 -8.99 16.18 3.96
N LYS A 269 -8.48 17.42 3.83
CA LYS A 269 -9.13 18.49 3.06
C LYS A 269 -9.15 18.22 1.56
N LEU A 270 -8.08 17.61 1.03
CA LEU A 270 -7.97 17.33 -0.40
C LEU A 270 -8.99 16.26 -0.81
N LEU A 271 -9.10 15.19 -0.02
CA LEU A 271 -10.00 14.05 -0.23
C LEU A 271 -11.42 14.27 0.26
N ASP A 272 -11.64 15.33 1.04
CA ASP A 272 -12.92 15.62 1.68
C ASP A 272 -13.41 14.43 2.53
N THR A 273 -12.56 14.00 3.45
CA THR A 273 -12.78 12.80 4.29
C THR A 273 -12.03 12.90 5.62
N LYS A 274 -12.44 12.13 6.63
CA LYS A 274 -11.65 12.01 7.86
C LYS A 274 -10.45 11.12 7.58
N PHE A 275 -9.26 11.70 7.62
CA PHE A 275 -8.02 11.01 7.28
C PHE A 275 -7.11 10.84 8.48
N ALA A 276 -6.51 9.66 8.62
CA ALA A 276 -5.50 9.34 9.62
C ALA A 276 -4.28 8.62 9.02
N LEU A 277 -3.17 8.69 9.75
CA LEU A 277 -1.92 7.99 9.45
C LEU A 277 -1.66 7.00 10.59
N VAL A 278 -1.28 5.77 10.24
CA VAL A 278 -0.88 4.73 11.20
C VAL A 278 0.52 4.27 10.84
N VAL A 279 1.38 4.12 11.84
CA VAL A 279 2.76 3.65 11.65
C VAL A 279 2.83 2.16 12.01
N THR A 280 3.39 1.33 11.15
CA THR A 280 3.78 -0.06 11.44
C THR A 280 5.29 -0.20 11.47
N GLU A 281 5.82 -0.86 12.49
CA GLU A 281 7.27 -0.88 12.78
C GLU A 281 7.99 -2.12 12.24
N SER A 282 7.28 -2.97 11.49
CA SER A 282 7.83 -4.22 10.99
C SER A 282 8.48 -4.05 9.62
N GLY A 283 7.84 -3.37 8.67
CA GLY A 283 8.44 -2.90 7.42
C GLY A 283 8.18 -3.75 6.18
N GLY A 284 7.69 -4.97 6.33
CA GLY A 284 7.39 -5.88 5.22
C GLY A 284 6.34 -5.32 4.26
N CYS A 285 5.31 -4.65 4.79
CA CYS A 285 4.26 -4.02 3.98
C CYS A 285 4.72 -2.73 3.27
N ALA A 286 5.94 -2.25 3.51
CA ALA A 286 6.50 -1.06 2.85
C ALA A 286 7.45 -1.38 1.69
N LEU A 287 7.71 -2.67 1.42
CA LEU A 287 8.61 -3.12 0.37
C LEU A 287 7.85 -3.79 -0.77
N ASP A 288 7.67 -3.02 -1.84
CA ASP A 288 7.23 -3.44 -3.16
C ASP A 288 8.44 -3.67 -4.10
N ILE A 289 8.23 -4.42 -5.18
CA ILE A 289 9.27 -4.70 -6.18
C ILE A 289 9.08 -3.76 -7.39
N ASP A 290 9.96 -2.77 -7.53
CA ASP A 290 9.89 -1.73 -8.58
C ASP A 290 10.87 -1.94 -9.74
N THR A 291 11.95 -2.68 -9.51
CA THR A 291 13.08 -2.84 -10.43
C THR A 291 13.60 -4.27 -10.49
N GLU A 292 14.34 -4.57 -11.56
CA GLU A 292 15.03 -5.86 -11.72
C GLU A 292 16.03 -6.11 -10.59
N ALA A 293 16.80 -5.10 -10.19
CA ALA A 293 17.74 -5.21 -9.08
C ALA A 293 17.05 -5.51 -7.74
N GLU A 294 15.90 -4.89 -7.46
CA GLU A 294 15.12 -5.20 -6.24
C GLU A 294 14.52 -6.60 -6.29
N TYR A 295 14.07 -7.04 -7.46
CA TYR A 295 13.59 -8.41 -7.65
C TYR A 295 14.70 -9.44 -7.44
N ASP A 296 15.88 -9.22 -8.00
CA ASP A 296 17.04 -10.09 -7.82
C ASP A 296 17.48 -10.13 -6.35
N ALA A 297 17.48 -8.98 -5.68
CA ALA A 297 17.77 -8.91 -4.26
C ALA A 297 16.73 -9.65 -3.41
N MET A 298 15.44 -9.45 -3.72
CA MET A 298 14.36 -10.19 -3.09
C MET A 298 14.55 -11.69 -3.31
N LYS A 299 14.78 -12.14 -4.54
CA LYS A 299 14.99 -13.55 -4.86
C LYS A 299 16.18 -14.17 -4.14
N ALA A 300 17.29 -13.43 -4.02
CA ALA A 300 18.48 -13.90 -3.34
C ALA A 300 18.30 -14.04 -1.82
N ARG A 301 17.51 -13.15 -1.19
CA ARG A 301 17.41 -13.04 0.27
C ARG A 301 16.02 -13.33 0.83
N HIS A 302 15.07 -13.76 0.01
CA HIS A 302 13.66 -13.89 0.42
C HIS A 302 13.48 -14.78 1.64
N ALA A 303 14.08 -15.99 1.64
CA ALA A 303 13.91 -16.92 2.75
C ALA A 303 14.47 -16.37 4.08
N GLU A 304 15.62 -15.69 4.03
CA GLU A 304 16.24 -15.02 5.17
C GLU A 304 15.36 -13.86 5.65
N TRP A 305 15.05 -12.92 4.76
CA TRP A 305 14.27 -11.74 5.07
C TRP A 305 12.86 -12.08 5.57
N LEU A 306 12.18 -13.05 4.97
CA LEU A 306 10.85 -13.46 5.40
C LEU A 306 10.89 -14.08 6.79
N LYS A 307 11.91 -14.91 7.09
CA LYS A 307 12.08 -15.50 8.42
C LYS A 307 12.30 -14.42 9.48
N ASP A 308 13.23 -13.50 9.23
CA ASP A 308 13.53 -12.41 10.16
C ASP A 308 12.35 -11.46 10.32
N GLN A 309 11.63 -11.20 9.23
CA GLN A 309 10.45 -10.37 9.22
C GLN A 309 9.28 -10.98 10.00
N ARG A 310 9.07 -12.30 9.90
CA ARG A 310 8.09 -13.02 10.74
C ARG A 310 8.47 -12.94 12.21
N ALA A 311 9.73 -13.24 12.55
CA ALA A 311 10.20 -13.17 13.93
C ALA A 311 10.10 -11.76 14.51
N ARG A 312 10.42 -10.72 13.72
CA ARG A 312 10.24 -9.33 14.10
C ARG A 312 8.77 -8.99 14.33
N SER A 313 7.89 -9.36 13.40
CA SER A 313 6.46 -9.05 13.48
C SER A 313 5.81 -9.72 14.69
N GLU A 314 6.17 -10.98 14.98
CA GLU A 314 5.69 -11.71 16.14
C GLU A 314 6.17 -11.10 17.46
N ARG A 315 7.43 -10.63 17.52
CA ARG A 315 7.92 -9.89 18.70
C ARG A 315 7.20 -8.56 18.93
N LEU A 316 6.86 -7.84 17.85
CA LEU A 316 6.23 -6.52 17.93
C LEU A 316 4.73 -6.59 18.21
N PHE A 317 4.03 -7.54 17.60
CA PHE A 317 2.57 -7.57 17.58
C PHE A 317 1.98 -8.83 18.22
N GLY A 318 2.81 -9.78 18.64
CA GLY A 318 2.40 -11.06 19.21
C GLY A 318 2.02 -12.11 18.16
N ALA A 319 1.70 -13.30 18.65
CA ALA A 319 1.16 -14.38 17.84
C ALA A 319 -0.31 -14.11 17.50
N LEU A 320 -0.72 -14.46 16.29
CA LEU A 320 -2.13 -14.40 15.88
C LEU A 320 -2.92 -15.58 16.47
N PRO A 321 -4.22 -15.40 16.74
CA PRO A 321 -5.07 -16.53 17.10
C PRO A 321 -5.06 -17.57 16.00
N ALA A 322 -5.05 -18.85 16.38
CA ALA A 322 -5.17 -19.95 15.43
C ALA A 322 -6.46 -19.76 14.61
N THR A 323 -6.34 -19.80 13.28
CA THR A 323 -7.50 -19.69 12.41
C THR A 323 -8.43 -20.86 12.72
N ALA A 324 -9.62 -20.59 13.24
CA ALA A 324 -10.60 -21.64 13.48
C ALA A 324 -10.92 -22.30 12.14
N THR A 325 -10.51 -23.55 11.96
CA THR A 325 -11.00 -24.39 10.90
C THR A 325 -12.50 -24.48 11.09
N ARG A 326 -13.28 -23.85 10.19
CA ARG A 326 -14.70 -24.13 10.10
C ARG A 326 -14.84 -25.63 9.85
N SER A 327 -15.27 -26.37 10.87
CA SER A 327 -15.76 -27.73 10.68
C SER A 327 -17.01 -27.62 9.81
N ASP A 328 -17.01 -28.32 8.68
CA ASP A 328 -18.15 -28.40 7.77
C ASP A 328 -19.42 -28.77 8.56
N ALA A 329 -20.46 -27.98 8.35
CA ALA A 329 -21.85 -28.28 8.69
C ALA A 329 -22.66 -28.23 7.40
#